data_AF-A0A496VFH5-F1
#
_entry.id   AF-A0A496VFH5-F1
#
_cell.length_a   1.000
_cell.length_b   1.000
_cell.length_c   1.000
_cell.angle_alpha   90.00
_cell.angle_beta   90.00
_cell.angle_gamma   90.00
#
_symmetry.space_group_name_H-M   'P 1'
#
loop_
_entity.id
_entity.type
_entity.pdbx_description
1 polymer ?
#
loop_
_entity_poly.entity_id
_entity_poly.type
_entity_poly.pdbx_seq_one_letter_code
_entity_poly.pdbx_strand_id
1 'polypeptide(L)'
;MMETFLTELETEALNLRNQGYLEKAAEIFAQIINRQPNYEHGMCFYDLADCLEDLGDFKKAEENYLAAIKYDPDDLIRLGGYASFLYLHGDPKKAFDAHLHLLRLERHWNLEEEMENTRLALKALGKRLRLSVPEVERQINEQASS
;
A
#
# COMPACT_ATOMS: atom_id res chain seq x y z
N MET A 1 -19.83 19.15 -14.71
CA MET A 1 -20.50 18.04 -13.97
C MET A 1 -19.64 17.70 -12.76
N MET A 2 -20.19 17.04 -11.74
CA MET A 2 -19.47 16.71 -10.48
C MET A 2 -18.16 15.94 -10.74
N GLU A 3 -18.14 15.07 -11.74
CA GLU A 3 -16.97 14.29 -12.17
C GLU A 3 -15.80 15.18 -12.60
N THR A 4 -16.05 16.21 -13.43
CA THR A 4 -15.02 17.17 -13.87
C THR A 4 -14.35 17.90 -12.70
N PHE A 5 -15.13 18.22 -11.66
CA PHE A 5 -14.62 18.93 -10.48
C PHE A 5 -13.72 18.06 -9.60
N LEU A 6 -14.03 16.76 -9.45
CA LEU A 6 -13.19 15.85 -8.66
C LEU A 6 -11.85 15.56 -9.35
N THR A 7 -11.86 15.41 -10.68
CA THR A 7 -10.63 15.24 -11.46
C THR A 7 -9.72 16.48 -11.39
N GLU A 8 -10.29 17.68 -11.37
CA GLU A 8 -9.53 18.93 -11.17
C GLU A 8 -8.87 18.97 -9.78
N LEU A 9 -9.62 18.63 -8.73
CA LEU A 9 -9.08 18.56 -7.36
C LEU A 9 -7.98 17.51 -7.24
N GLU A 10 -8.16 16.33 -7.83
CA GLU A 10 -7.15 15.27 -7.82
C GLU A 10 -5.87 15.74 -8.51
N THR A 11 -5.99 16.36 -9.69
CA THR A 11 -4.85 16.90 -10.43
C THR A 11 -4.11 17.96 -9.61
N GLU A 12 -4.84 18.84 -8.91
CA GLU A 12 -4.25 19.83 -8.00
C GLU A 12 -3.51 19.17 -6.84
N ALA A 13 -4.13 18.18 -6.19
CA ALA A 13 -3.54 17.45 -5.06
C ALA A 13 -2.25 16.73 -5.46
N LEU A 14 -2.24 16.04 -6.60
CA LEU A 14 -1.06 15.36 -7.14
C LEU A 14 0.07 16.36 -7.45
N ASN A 15 -0.25 17.52 -8.03
CA ASN A 15 0.73 18.57 -8.29
C ASN A 15 1.32 19.15 -6.99
N LEU A 16 0.50 19.37 -5.97
CA LEU A 16 0.96 19.83 -4.66
C LEU A 16 1.85 18.80 -3.97
N ARG A 17 1.48 17.51 -4.02
CA ARG A 17 2.30 16.41 -3.50
C ARG A 17 3.67 16.38 -4.17
N ASN A 18 3.71 16.45 -5.49
CA ASN A 18 4.96 16.44 -6.27
C ASN A 18 5.86 17.66 -5.98
N GLN A 19 5.28 18.77 -5.49
CA GLN A 19 6.02 19.96 -5.06
C GLN A 19 6.42 19.92 -3.57
N GLY A 20 6.03 18.88 -2.83
CA GLY A 20 6.30 18.72 -1.40
C GLY A 20 5.33 19.45 -0.49
N TYR A 21 4.23 20.02 -1.01
CA TYR A 21 3.18 20.63 -0.20
C TYR A 21 2.19 19.56 0.32
N LEU A 22 2.71 18.64 1.11
CA LEU A 22 2.03 17.40 1.52
C LEU A 22 0.77 17.67 2.33
N GLU A 23 0.77 18.64 3.24
CA GLU A 23 -0.42 18.97 4.05
C GLU A 23 -1.57 19.45 3.17
N LYS A 24 -1.27 20.30 2.16
CA LYS A 24 -2.29 20.79 1.23
C LYS A 24 -2.82 19.68 0.33
N ALA A 25 -1.93 18.81 -0.16
CA ALA A 25 -2.33 17.64 -0.93
C ALA A 25 -3.27 16.73 -0.12
N ALA A 26 -2.89 16.42 1.12
CA ALA A 26 -3.70 15.62 2.05
C ALA A 26 -5.09 16.24 2.31
N GLU A 27 -5.17 17.55 2.50
CA GLU A 27 -6.44 18.27 2.65
C GLU A 27 -7.35 18.10 1.42
N ILE A 28 -6.79 18.17 0.21
CA ILE A 28 -7.57 18.01 -1.01
C ILE A 28 -8.00 16.55 -1.22
N PHE A 29 -7.12 15.57 -0.99
CA PHE A 29 -7.52 14.16 -1.06
C PHE A 29 -8.64 13.83 -0.05
N ALA A 30 -8.53 14.31 1.19
CA ALA A 30 -9.58 14.17 2.20
C ALA A 30 -10.90 14.84 1.76
N GLN A 31 -10.82 15.98 1.07
CA GLN A 31 -11.99 16.64 0.49
C GLN A 31 -12.65 15.81 -0.61
N ILE A 32 -11.89 15.15 -1.48
CA ILE A 32 -12.42 14.24 -2.51
C ILE A 32 -13.12 13.05 -1.84
N ILE A 33 -12.46 12.42 -0.86
CA ILE A 33 -13.02 11.30 -0.08
C ILE A 33 -14.34 11.67 0.59
N ASN A 34 -14.42 12.85 1.22
CA ASN A 34 -15.63 13.31 1.90
C ASN A 34 -16.80 13.56 0.94
N ARG A 35 -16.51 13.95 -0.31
CA ARG A 35 -17.53 14.17 -1.35
C ARG A 35 -17.96 12.86 -2.00
N GLN A 36 -17.00 12.02 -2.34
CA GLN A 36 -17.21 10.77 -3.04
C GLN A 36 -16.12 9.75 -2.65
N PRO A 37 -16.32 8.93 -1.61
CA PRO A 37 -15.29 8.03 -1.11
C PRO A 37 -14.94 6.90 -2.09
N ASN A 38 -15.83 6.57 -3.03
CA ASN A 38 -15.60 5.57 -4.06
C ASN A 38 -15.08 6.16 -5.39
N TYR A 39 -14.71 7.45 -5.43
CA TYR A 39 -14.08 8.05 -6.61
C TYR A 39 -12.84 7.24 -7.00
N GLU A 40 -12.77 6.85 -8.28
CA GLU A 40 -11.73 5.98 -8.83
C GLU A 40 -11.41 4.73 -7.98
N HIS A 41 -12.47 4.05 -7.51
CA HIS A 41 -12.32 2.88 -6.65
C HIS A 41 -11.49 3.18 -5.39
N GLY A 42 -11.68 4.35 -4.79
CA GLY A 42 -11.04 4.74 -3.54
C GLY A 42 -9.55 5.11 -3.67
N MET A 43 -9.08 5.47 -4.87
CA MET A 43 -7.67 5.84 -5.10
C MET A 43 -7.18 6.94 -4.16
N CYS A 44 -8.01 7.94 -3.87
CA CYS A 44 -7.63 9.04 -2.98
C CYS A 44 -7.33 8.59 -1.54
N PHE A 45 -7.81 7.42 -1.09
CA PHE A 45 -7.38 6.88 0.20
C PHE A 45 -5.90 6.49 0.17
N TYR A 46 -5.43 5.91 -0.94
CA TYR A 46 -4.02 5.57 -1.11
C TYR A 46 -3.16 6.84 -1.17
N ASP A 47 -3.54 7.82 -1.99
CA ASP A 47 -2.76 9.06 -2.10
C ASP A 47 -2.74 9.88 -0.81
N LEU A 48 -3.83 9.87 -0.04
CA LEU A 48 -3.87 10.45 1.30
C LEU A 48 -2.95 9.69 2.26
N ALA A 49 -2.93 8.36 2.20
CA ALA A 49 -2.05 7.54 3.02
C ALA A 49 -0.57 7.87 2.76
N ASP A 50 -0.16 7.94 1.50
CA ASP A 50 1.20 8.33 1.09
C ASP A 50 1.58 9.71 1.66
N CYS A 51 0.70 10.71 1.54
CA CYS A 51 0.97 12.04 2.10
C CYS A 51 1.10 11.99 3.63
N LEU A 52 0.28 11.20 4.32
CA LEU A 52 0.32 11.05 5.78
C LEU A 52 1.56 10.29 6.25
N GLU A 53 2.05 9.32 5.48
CA GLU A 53 3.31 8.62 5.74
C GLU A 53 4.48 9.60 5.69
N ASP A 54 4.59 10.40 4.62
CA ASP A 54 5.65 11.39 4.48
C ASP A 54 5.59 12.48 5.57
N LEU A 55 4.38 12.82 6.04
CA LEU A 55 4.16 13.73 7.17
C LEU A 55 4.41 13.08 8.55
N GLY A 56 4.60 11.77 8.61
CA GLY A 56 4.85 11.01 9.84
C GLY A 56 3.60 10.68 10.68
N ASP A 57 2.39 10.90 10.17
CA ASP A 57 1.14 10.47 10.82
C ASP A 57 0.83 9.00 10.46
N PHE A 58 1.73 8.10 10.88
CA PHE A 58 1.70 6.68 10.51
C PHE A 58 0.40 5.98 10.91
N LYS A 59 -0.24 6.42 12.00
CA LYS A 59 -1.52 5.83 12.42
C LYS A 59 -2.60 6.11 11.37
N LYS A 60 -2.74 7.36 10.94
CA LYS A 60 -3.73 7.69 9.90
C LYS A 60 -3.32 7.16 8.53
N ALA A 61 -2.03 7.08 8.23
CA ALA A 61 -1.54 6.44 7.01
C ALA A 61 -2.01 4.97 6.95
N GLU A 62 -1.82 4.19 8.03
CA GLU A 62 -2.28 2.79 8.09
C GLU A 62 -3.81 2.68 7.88
N GLU A 63 -4.58 3.56 8.53
CA GLU A 63 -6.04 3.60 8.38
C GLU A 63 -6.48 3.84 6.92
N ASN A 64 -5.78 4.73 6.21
CA ASN A 64 -6.09 5.07 4.82
C ASN A 64 -5.58 4.02 3.82
N TYR A 65 -4.40 3.41 4.02
CA TYR A 65 -3.98 2.27 3.21
C TYR A 65 -4.96 1.11 3.29
N LEU A 66 -5.43 0.78 4.50
CA LEU A 66 -6.43 -0.26 4.70
C LEU A 66 -7.78 0.11 4.07
N ALA A 67 -8.14 1.39 4.01
CA ALA A 67 -9.33 1.83 3.30
C ALA A 67 -9.17 1.65 1.78
N ALA A 68 -8.02 2.00 1.21
CA ALA A 68 -7.74 1.81 -0.22
C ALA A 68 -7.80 0.33 -0.64
N ILE A 69 -7.16 -0.57 0.12
CA ILE A 69 -7.14 -2.01 -0.16
C ILE A 69 -8.54 -2.64 -0.09
N LYS A 70 -9.47 -2.07 0.69
CA LYS A 70 -10.85 -2.59 0.73
C LYS A 70 -11.62 -2.39 -0.58
N TYR A 71 -11.25 -1.39 -1.38
CA TYR A 71 -11.91 -1.15 -2.67
C TYR A 71 -11.42 -2.11 -3.74
N ASP A 72 -10.12 -2.41 -3.75
CA ASP A 72 -9.52 -3.43 -4.61
C ASP A 72 -8.46 -4.23 -3.83
N PRO A 73 -8.84 -5.40 -3.28
CA PRO A 73 -7.94 -6.23 -2.49
C PRO A 73 -6.79 -6.85 -3.29
N ASP A 74 -6.92 -6.93 -4.61
CA ASP A 74 -5.95 -7.58 -5.50
C ASP A 74 -5.10 -6.55 -6.28
N ASP A 75 -5.29 -5.26 -6.03
CA ASP A 75 -4.46 -4.18 -6.57
C ASP A 75 -3.05 -4.24 -5.99
N LEU A 76 -2.12 -4.76 -6.81
CA LEU A 76 -0.71 -4.93 -6.48
C LEU A 76 -0.03 -3.63 -6.06
N ILE A 77 -0.43 -2.48 -6.61
CA ILE A 77 0.18 -1.18 -6.29
C ILE A 77 -0.22 -0.79 -4.86
N ARG A 78 -1.51 -0.86 -4.55
CA ARG A 78 -2.03 -0.52 -3.22
C ARG A 78 -1.53 -1.48 -2.15
N LEU A 79 -1.50 -2.78 -2.45
CA LEU A 79 -0.98 -3.79 -1.54
C LEU A 79 0.53 -3.64 -1.33
N GLY A 80 1.29 -3.38 -2.40
CA GLY A 80 2.73 -3.14 -2.34
C GLY A 80 3.09 -1.89 -1.54
N GLY A 81 2.36 -0.79 -1.73
CA GLY A 81 2.51 0.43 -0.92
C GLY A 81 2.25 0.18 0.56
N TYR A 82 1.14 -0.47 0.90
CA TYR A 82 0.85 -0.83 2.29
C TYR A 82 1.87 -1.81 2.90
N ALA A 83 2.33 -2.79 2.14
CA ALA A 83 3.36 -3.72 2.58
C ALA A 83 4.69 -2.98 2.87
N SER A 84 5.04 -2.00 2.03
CA SER A 84 6.22 -1.15 2.20
C SER A 84 6.09 -0.24 3.44
N PHE A 85 4.95 0.43 3.60
CA PHE A 85 4.61 1.20 4.79
C PHE A 85 4.78 0.36 6.07
N LEU A 86 4.22 -0.86 6.09
CA LEU A 86 4.36 -1.77 7.24
C LEU A 86 5.81 -2.21 7.47
N TYR A 87 6.58 -2.42 6.40
CA TYR A 87 7.99 -2.80 6.50
C TYR A 87 8.83 -1.72 7.19
N LEU A 88 8.58 -0.45 6.85
CA LEU A 88 9.32 0.71 7.35
C LEU A 88 8.83 1.17 8.73
N HIS A 89 7.51 1.28 8.91
CA HIS A 89 6.90 1.98 10.04
C HIS A 89 5.99 1.09 10.90
N GLY A 90 5.60 -0.07 10.39
CA GLY A 90 4.63 -0.96 11.02
C GLY A 90 5.21 -2.12 11.82
N ASP A 91 4.30 -3.00 12.21
CA ASP A 91 4.64 -4.26 12.89
C ASP A 91 5.27 -5.25 11.89
N PRO A 92 6.43 -5.85 12.20
CA PRO A 92 7.14 -6.72 11.26
C PRO A 92 6.37 -8.00 10.94
N LYS A 93 5.45 -8.46 11.80
CA LYS A 93 4.61 -9.63 11.51
C LYS A 93 3.51 -9.24 10.53
N LYS A 94 2.86 -8.09 10.71
CA LYS A 94 1.92 -7.54 9.71
C LYS A 94 2.61 -7.34 8.36
N ALA A 95 3.80 -6.77 8.34
CA ALA A 95 4.58 -6.57 7.11
C ALA A 95 4.87 -7.91 6.42
N PHE A 96 5.25 -8.94 7.18
CA PHE A 96 5.52 -10.28 6.63
C PHE A 96 4.27 -10.89 6.01
N ASP A 97 3.12 -10.78 6.68
CA ASP A 97 1.85 -11.29 6.17
C ASP A 97 1.38 -10.53 4.92
N ALA A 98 1.57 -9.22 4.87
CA ALA A 98 1.26 -8.41 3.68
C ALA A 98 2.14 -8.79 2.48
N HIS A 99 3.44 -9.01 2.69
CA HIS A 99 4.34 -9.46 1.61
C HIS A 99 4.04 -10.90 1.16
N LEU A 100 3.59 -11.80 2.05
CA LEU A 100 3.13 -13.13 1.64
C LEU A 100 1.89 -13.02 0.74
N HIS A 101 0.96 -12.13 1.06
CA HIS A 101 -0.21 -11.88 0.23
C HIS A 101 0.20 -11.31 -1.14
N LEU A 102 1.10 -10.32 -1.16
CA LEU A 102 1.63 -9.73 -2.39
C LEU A 102 2.30 -10.77 -3.28
N LEU A 103 3.16 -11.62 -2.71
CA LEU A 103 3.86 -12.69 -3.43
C LEU A 103 2.89 -13.67 -4.11
N ARG A 104 1.76 -13.96 -3.47
CA ARG A 104 0.72 -14.84 -4.02
C ARG A 104 0.12 -14.23 -5.29
N LEU A 105 -0.19 -12.94 -5.26
CA LEU A 105 -0.76 -12.23 -6.42
C LEU A 105 0.28 -12.08 -7.53
N GLU A 106 1.51 -11.67 -7.21
CA GLU A 106 2.61 -11.58 -8.19
C GLU A 106 2.84 -12.91 -8.92
N ARG A 107 2.77 -14.04 -8.19
CA ARG A 107 2.85 -15.38 -8.77
C ARG A 107 1.67 -15.68 -9.69
N HIS A 108 0.45 -15.32 -9.30
CA HIS A 108 -0.75 -15.51 -10.12
C HIS A 108 -0.63 -14.80 -11.47
N TRP A 109 -0.06 -13.60 -11.48
CA TRP A 109 0.15 -12.77 -12.67
C TRP A 109 1.50 -13.00 -13.38
N ASN A 110 2.32 -13.95 -12.90
CA ASN A 110 3.65 -14.29 -13.45
C ASN A 110 4.65 -13.10 -13.50
N LEU A 111 4.69 -12.32 -12.42
CA LEU A 111 5.55 -11.13 -12.25
C LEU A 111 6.89 -11.51 -11.58
N GLU A 112 7.81 -12.08 -12.37
CA GLU A 112 9.05 -12.68 -11.85
C GLU A 112 9.98 -11.69 -11.13
N GLU A 113 10.08 -10.45 -11.61
CA GLU A 113 10.97 -9.43 -11.03
C GLU A 113 10.45 -8.95 -9.67
N GLU A 114 9.16 -8.67 -9.60
CA GLU A 114 8.44 -8.25 -8.39
C GLU A 114 8.49 -9.34 -7.33
N MET A 115 8.29 -10.62 -7.74
CA MET A 115 8.41 -11.77 -6.85
C MET A 115 9.77 -11.86 -6.16
N GLU A 116 10.88 -11.56 -6.86
CA GLU A 116 12.21 -11.62 -6.25
C GLU A 116 12.38 -10.54 -5.18
N ASN A 117 11.94 -9.31 -5.46
CA ASN A 117 11.94 -8.22 -4.49
C ASN A 117 11.12 -8.57 -3.24
N THR A 118 9.91 -9.10 -3.44
CA THR A 118 9.04 -9.53 -2.34
C THR A 118 9.65 -10.68 -1.52
N ARG A 119 10.33 -11.64 -2.16
CA ARG A 119 11.06 -12.72 -1.48
C ARG A 119 12.23 -12.20 -0.64
N LEU A 120 12.96 -11.19 -1.13
CA LEU A 120 14.04 -10.55 -0.36
C LEU A 120 13.50 -9.85 0.89
N ALA A 121 12.39 -9.11 0.76
CA ALA A 121 11.71 -8.48 1.88
C ALA A 121 11.25 -9.52 2.92
N LEU A 122 10.67 -10.64 2.48
CA LEU A 122 10.25 -11.73 3.37
C LEU A 122 11.44 -12.36 4.11
N LYS A 123 12.58 -12.59 3.46
CA LYS A 123 13.79 -13.08 4.14
C LYS A 123 14.29 -12.10 5.20
N ALA A 124 14.30 -10.79 4.90
CA ALA A 124 14.70 -9.75 5.85
C ALA A 124 13.74 -9.66 7.06
N LEU A 125 12.44 -9.70 6.82
CA LEU A 125 11.41 -9.72 7.86
C LEU A 125 11.46 -11.00 8.69
N GLY A 126 11.68 -12.16 8.08
CA GLY A 126 11.86 -13.43 8.78
C GLY A 126 13.02 -13.37 9.78
N LYS A 127 14.14 -12.75 9.39
CA LYS A 127 15.26 -12.46 10.31
C LYS A 127 14.84 -11.52 11.45
N ARG A 128 14.10 -10.43 11.16
CA ARG A 128 13.57 -9.50 12.19
C ARG A 128 12.65 -10.21 13.18
N LEU A 129 11.86 -11.17 12.70
CA LEU A 129 10.93 -12.00 13.48
C LEU A 129 11.60 -13.20 14.17
N ARG A 130 12.91 -13.42 13.96
CA ARG A 130 13.67 -14.58 14.48
C ARG A 130 13.11 -15.93 14.02
N LEU A 131 12.49 -15.97 12.84
CA LEU A 131 12.07 -17.22 12.20
C LEU A 131 13.30 -17.96 11.65
N SER A 132 13.21 -19.28 11.60
CA SER A 132 14.27 -20.08 10.97
C SER A 132 14.23 -19.94 9.45
N VAL A 133 15.38 -20.07 8.77
CA VAL A 133 15.42 -20.03 7.30
C VAL A 133 14.48 -21.06 6.67
N PRO A 134 14.45 -22.34 7.12
CA PRO A 134 13.52 -23.33 6.57
C PRO A 134 12.05 -22.96 6.76
N GLU A 135 11.71 -22.30 7.88
CA GLU A 135 10.35 -21.84 8.15
C GLU A 135 9.92 -20.70 7.21
N VAL A 136 10.81 -19.75 6.94
CA VAL A 136 10.55 -18.65 5.99
C VAL A 136 10.41 -19.20 4.57
N GLU A 137 11.33 -20.07 4.14
CA GLU A 137 11.28 -20.70 2.81
C GLU A 137 10.02 -21.53 2.62
N ARG A 138 9.62 -22.28 3.66
CA ARG A 138 8.37 -23.03 3.64
C ARG A 138 7.18 -22.10 3.41
N GLN A 139 7.06 -21.00 4.16
CA GLN A 139 5.94 -20.06 4.00
C GLN A 139 5.92 -19.37 2.61
N ILE A 140 7.08 -19.04 2.06
CA ILE A 140 7.24 -18.49 0.70
C ILE A 140 6.75 -19.48 -0.37
N ASN A 141 6.96 -20.78 -0.14
CA ASN A 141 6.68 -21.85 -1.10
C ASN A 141 5.27 -22.48 -0.90
N GLU A 142 4.72 -22.50 0.31
CA GLU A 142 3.37 -23.04 0.62
C GLU A 142 2.27 -22.27 -0.12
N GLN A 143 2.48 -20.98 -0.37
CA GLN A 143 1.57 -20.13 -1.14
C GLN A 143 1.53 -20.48 -2.65
N ALA A 144 2.25 -21.51 -3.12
CA ALA A 144 2.34 -21.90 -4.53
C ALA A 144 1.34 -23.00 -4.94
N SER A 145 0.61 -23.57 -3.99
CA SER A 145 -0.19 -24.78 -4.18
C SER A 145 -1.71 -24.57 -4.05
N SER A 146 -2.22 -23.37 -4.30
CA SER A 146 -3.67 -23.07 -4.22
C SER A 146 -4.13 -22.20 -5.39
#